data_AF-A4T3B8-F1
#
_entry.id   AF-A4T3B8-F1
#
_cell.length_a   1.000
_cell.length_b   1.000
_cell.length_c   1.000
_cell.angle_alpha   90.00
_cell.angle_beta   90.00
_cell.angle_gamma   90.00
#
_symmetry.space_group_name_H-M   'P 1'
#
loop_
_entity.id
_entity.type
_entity.pdbx_description
1 polymer ?
#
loop_
_entity_poly.entity_id
_entity_poly.type
_entity_poly.pdbx_seq_one_letter_code
_entity_poly.pdbx_strand_id
1 'polypeptide(L)'
;MTLGAGAFLPPDVIPFFGLIPLALGLKAAWQAWRGNGDDDGDAKVAGKTVSVWAVAGVTFANGGDNVGVYVPVFLSVGHAAVVAYCVVFLLLVGVLVVIARYVATRRPIAEILERWEHILFPIVLIGLGIVILIGGLAF
;
A
#
# COMPACT_ATOMS: atom_id res chain seq x y z
N MET A 1 7.90 -7.54 28.81
CA MET A 1 8.86 -7.22 27.74
C MET A 1 8.28 -7.73 26.44
N THR A 2 8.07 -6.82 25.50
CA THR A 2 7.28 -6.99 24.27
C THR A 2 8.07 -7.77 23.22
N LEU A 3 7.73 -9.06 23.07
CA LEU A 3 8.13 -9.88 21.92
C LEU A 3 7.24 -9.51 20.73
N GLY A 4 7.64 -8.50 19.98
CA GLY A 4 6.96 -8.11 18.75
C GLY A 4 7.90 -7.27 17.89
N ALA A 5 8.13 -7.70 16.65
CA ALA A 5 8.82 -7.07 15.50
C ALA A 5 10.17 -6.33 15.72
N GLY A 6 10.37 -5.60 16.81
CA GLY A 6 11.59 -4.85 17.14
C GLY A 6 12.80 -5.70 17.58
N ALA A 7 12.65 -7.03 17.70
CA ALA A 7 13.80 -7.92 17.96
C ALA A 7 14.50 -8.40 16.67
N PHE A 8 13.88 -8.22 15.50
CA PHE A 8 14.34 -8.85 14.25
C PHE A 8 14.73 -7.86 13.14
N LEU A 9 14.51 -6.56 13.33
CA LEU A 9 14.94 -5.53 12.39
C LEU A 9 15.76 -4.47 13.14
N PRO A 10 17.09 -4.42 12.93
CA PRO A 10 17.92 -3.31 13.40
C PRO A 10 17.31 -1.97 12.97
N PRO A 11 17.27 -0.95 13.83
CA PRO A 11 16.81 0.39 13.46
C PRO A 11 17.50 0.92 12.19
N ASP A 12 18.75 0.52 11.97
CA ASP A 12 19.58 0.92 10.83
C ASP A 12 19.07 0.43 9.46
N VAL A 13 18.23 -0.63 9.39
CA VAL A 13 17.74 -1.17 8.10
C VAL A 13 16.38 -0.61 7.69
N ILE A 14 15.64 -0.01 8.64
CA ILE A 14 14.30 0.59 8.40
C ILE A 14 14.35 1.71 7.34
N PRO A 15 15.33 2.64 7.33
CA PRO A 15 15.39 3.71 6.34
C PRO A 15 15.70 3.18 4.94
N PHE A 16 16.43 2.07 4.84
CA PHE A 16 16.85 1.46 3.58
C PHE A 16 15.65 0.91 2.78
N PHE A 17 14.54 0.57 3.45
CA PHE A 17 13.29 0.21 2.76
C PHE A 17 12.73 1.35 1.92
N GLY A 18 13.05 2.62 2.22
CA GLY A 18 12.68 3.78 1.40
C GLY A 18 13.35 3.81 0.02
N LEU A 19 14.48 3.11 -0.16
CA LEU A 19 15.15 3.01 -1.46
C LEU A 19 14.37 2.16 -2.46
N ILE A 20 13.57 1.19 -2.01
CA ILE A 20 12.74 0.34 -2.87
C ILE A 20 11.67 1.16 -3.59
N PRO A 21 10.75 1.87 -2.90
CA PRO A 21 9.77 2.72 -3.56
C PRO A 21 10.44 3.87 -4.31
N LEU A 22 11.55 4.43 -3.80
CA LEU A 22 12.30 5.47 -4.51
C LEU A 22 12.82 4.97 -5.88
N ALA A 23 13.48 3.81 -5.92
CA ALA A 23 14.02 3.23 -7.14
C ALA A 23 12.91 2.84 -8.13
N LEU A 24 11.81 2.25 -7.65
CA LEU A 24 10.63 1.93 -8.47
C LEU A 24 9.99 3.20 -9.05
N GLY A 25 9.85 4.24 -8.23
CA GLY A 25 9.31 5.53 -8.66
C GLY A 25 10.18 6.24 -9.70
N LEU A 26 11.51 6.26 -9.51
CA LEU A 26 12.44 6.79 -10.51
C LEU A 26 12.40 5.98 -11.82
N LYS A 27 12.35 4.65 -11.73
CA LYS A 27 12.26 3.78 -12.91
C LYS A 27 10.96 4.04 -13.69
N ALA A 28 9.83 4.15 -13.00
CA ALA A 28 8.54 4.46 -13.60
C ALA A 28 8.54 5.85 -14.25
N ALA A 29 9.11 6.86 -13.59
CA ALA A 29 9.27 8.21 -14.16
C ALA A 29 10.17 8.21 -15.41
N TRP A 30 11.25 7.44 -15.40
CA TRP A 30 12.16 7.33 -16.54
C TRP A 30 11.50 6.64 -17.74
N GLN A 31 10.73 5.59 -17.51
CA GLN A 31 9.95 4.92 -18.55
C GLN A 31 8.86 5.83 -19.14
N ALA A 32 8.18 6.61 -18.31
CA ALA A 32 7.20 7.60 -18.75
C ALA A 32 7.82 8.71 -19.61
N TRP A 33 9.08 9.11 -19.32
CA TRP A 33 9.77 10.18 -20.06
C TRP A 33 10.43 9.71 -21.37
N ARG A 34 10.78 8.41 -21.48
CA ARG A 34 11.55 7.88 -22.62
C ARG A 34 10.70 7.48 -23.85
N GLY A 35 9.40 7.77 -23.85
CA GLY A 35 8.56 7.74 -25.05
C GLY A 35 8.62 6.44 -25.86
N ASN A 36 7.86 5.43 -25.44
CA ASN A 36 7.38 4.32 -26.28
C ASN A 36 8.44 3.57 -27.12
N GLY A 37 9.35 2.84 -26.46
CA GLY A 37 10.37 2.01 -27.12
C GLY A 37 10.40 0.53 -26.71
N ASP A 38 10.11 0.18 -25.45
CA ASP A 38 10.16 -1.21 -24.97
C ASP A 38 8.92 -1.52 -24.12
N ASP A 39 7.82 -1.80 -24.81
CA ASP A 39 6.67 -2.49 -24.23
C ASP A 39 7.01 -3.97 -24.12
N ASP A 40 7.47 -4.44 -22.94
CA ASP A 40 7.42 -5.88 -22.58
C ASP A 40 7.78 -6.17 -21.10
N GLY A 41 7.39 -5.27 -20.18
CA GLY A 41 7.69 -5.44 -18.75
C GLY A 41 6.48 -5.77 -17.88
N ASP A 42 5.44 -4.93 -17.91
CA ASP A 42 4.50 -4.86 -16.78
C ASP A 42 3.01 -4.81 -17.14
N ALA A 43 2.66 -4.90 -18.44
CA ALA A 43 1.26 -4.96 -18.87
C ALA A 43 0.70 -6.40 -18.96
N LYS A 44 1.40 -7.42 -18.43
CA LYS A 44 0.89 -8.82 -18.40
C LYS A 44 0.00 -9.15 -17.19
N VAL A 45 -0.50 -8.15 -16.48
CA VAL A 45 -1.59 -8.33 -15.49
C VAL A 45 -2.97 -8.10 -16.12
N ALA A 46 -3.06 -7.40 -17.25
CA ALA A 46 -4.33 -7.04 -17.90
C ALA A 46 -5.15 -8.23 -18.44
N GLY A 47 -4.58 -9.44 -18.48
CA GLY A 47 -5.29 -10.66 -18.92
C GLY A 47 -5.15 -11.87 -17.99
N LYS A 48 -4.40 -11.76 -16.88
CA LYS A 48 -4.35 -12.81 -15.86
C LYS A 48 -5.39 -12.46 -14.81
N THR A 49 -6.41 -13.30 -14.69
CA THR A 49 -7.31 -13.32 -13.53
C THR A 49 -6.49 -13.02 -12.28
N VAL A 50 -6.70 -11.86 -11.67
CA VAL A 50 -5.93 -11.44 -10.49
C VAL A 50 -5.97 -12.60 -9.52
N SER A 51 -4.81 -13.25 -9.33
CA SER A 51 -4.77 -14.51 -8.59
C SER A 51 -5.23 -14.23 -7.17
N VAL A 52 -6.18 -15.01 -6.67
CA VAL A 52 -6.66 -14.90 -5.27
C VAL A 52 -5.49 -14.91 -4.30
N TRP A 53 -4.44 -15.67 -4.61
CA TRP A 53 -3.19 -15.70 -3.84
C TRP A 53 -2.41 -14.38 -3.86
N ALA A 54 -2.41 -13.67 -5.00
CA ALA A 54 -1.78 -12.36 -5.09
C ALA A 54 -2.56 -11.33 -4.26
N VAL A 55 -3.89 -11.32 -4.35
CA VAL A 55 -4.73 -10.43 -3.53
C VAL A 55 -4.57 -10.73 -2.04
N ALA A 56 -4.58 -12.01 -1.67
CA ALA A 56 -4.37 -12.45 -0.29
C ALA A 56 -2.97 -12.06 0.23
N GLY A 57 -1.93 -12.25 -0.58
CA GLY A 57 -0.56 -11.85 -0.24
C GLY A 57 -0.41 -10.34 -0.06
N VAL A 58 -0.97 -9.53 -0.96
CA VAL A 58 -0.99 -8.07 -0.84
C VAL A 58 -1.79 -7.63 0.39
N THR A 59 -2.94 -8.27 0.65
CA THR A 59 -3.77 -7.97 1.83
C THR A 59 -3.03 -8.29 3.13
N PHE A 60 -2.33 -9.43 3.18
CA PHE A 60 -1.54 -9.81 4.35
C PHE A 60 -0.37 -8.86 4.57
N ALA A 61 0.34 -8.47 3.50
CA ALA A 61 1.45 -7.52 3.57
C ALA A 61 0.99 -6.13 4.05
N ASN A 62 -0.13 -5.62 3.54
CA ASN A 62 -0.71 -4.34 3.99
C ASN A 62 -1.31 -4.44 5.41
N GLY A 63 -1.87 -5.59 5.78
CA GLY A 63 -2.50 -5.82 7.08
C GLY A 63 -1.50 -6.00 8.23
N GLY A 64 -0.26 -6.40 7.93
CA GLY A 64 0.77 -6.67 8.96
C GLY A 64 1.13 -5.46 9.82
N ASP A 65 1.24 -4.28 9.21
CA ASP A 65 1.50 -3.01 9.93
C ASP A 65 0.38 -2.70 10.94
N ASN A 66 -0.86 -2.93 10.53
CA ASN A 66 -2.05 -2.70 11.34
C ASN A 66 -2.10 -3.64 12.57
N VAL A 67 -1.73 -4.91 12.40
CA VAL A 67 -1.66 -5.89 13.50
C VAL A 67 -0.62 -5.46 14.55
N GLY A 68 0.55 -4.97 14.12
CA GLY A 68 1.63 -4.55 15.02
C GLY A 68 1.21 -3.42 15.96
N VAL A 69 0.40 -2.48 15.48
CA VAL A 69 -0.10 -1.35 16.28
C VAL A 69 -1.35 -1.71 17.06
N TYR A 70 -2.26 -2.52 16.50
CA TYR A 70 -3.58 -2.74 17.10
C TYR A 70 -3.59 -3.85 18.15
N VAL A 71 -2.72 -4.86 18.06
CA VAL A 71 -2.64 -5.94 19.07
C VAL A 71 -2.44 -5.39 20.49
N PRO A 72 -1.46 -4.51 20.78
CA PRO A 72 -1.31 -3.96 22.13
C PRO A 72 -2.51 -3.08 22.55
N VAL A 73 -3.16 -2.39 21.61
CA VAL A 73 -4.37 -1.60 21.89
C VAL A 73 -5.53 -2.51 22.28
N PHE A 74 -5.78 -3.60 21.55
CA PHE A 74 -6.86 -4.53 21.87
C PHE A 74 -6.63 -5.29 23.18
N LEU A 75 -5.38 -5.51 23.58
CA LEU A 75 -5.05 -6.06 24.90
C LEU A 75 -5.37 -5.10 26.07
N SER A 76 -5.52 -3.80 25.80
CA SER A 76 -5.81 -2.77 26.81
C SER A 76 -7.30 -2.42 26.96
N VAL A 77 -8.17 -2.97 26.11
CA VAL A 77 -9.61 -2.69 26.11
C VAL A 77 -10.43 -3.96 26.39
N GLY A 78 -11.66 -3.78 26.89
CA GLY A 78 -12.56 -4.91 27.16
C GLY A 78 -13.16 -5.54 25.89
N HIS A 79 -13.60 -6.80 25.99
CA HIS A 79 -14.19 -7.57 24.88
C HIS A 79 -15.33 -6.85 24.14
N ALA A 80 -16.18 -6.11 24.86
CA ALA A 80 -17.28 -5.34 24.24
C ALA A 80 -16.76 -4.21 23.32
N ALA A 81 -15.65 -3.56 23.69
CA ALA A 81 -15.04 -2.52 22.86
C ALA A 81 -14.41 -3.11 21.60
N VAL A 82 -13.76 -4.28 21.71
CA VAL A 82 -13.23 -5.00 20.54
C VAL A 82 -14.34 -5.32 19.54
N VAL A 83 -15.48 -5.84 20.00
CA VAL A 83 -16.65 -6.11 19.14
C VAL A 83 -17.14 -4.82 18.47
N ALA A 84 -17.25 -3.72 19.23
CA ALA A 84 -17.64 -2.43 18.67
C ALA A 84 -16.68 -1.94 17.58
N TYR A 85 -15.36 -2.05 17.80
CA TYR A 85 -14.35 -1.72 16.79
C TYR A 85 -14.47 -2.58 15.54
N CYS A 86 -14.68 -3.89 15.67
CA CYS A 86 -14.91 -4.77 14.53
C CYS A 86 -16.16 -4.37 13.73
N VAL A 87 -17.27 -4.06 14.40
CA VAL A 87 -18.51 -3.64 13.73
C VAL A 87 -18.31 -2.33 12.97
N VAL A 88 -17.73 -1.32 13.62
CA VAL A 88 -17.44 -0.02 12.98
C VAL A 88 -16.49 -0.21 11.79
N PHE A 89 -15.41 -0.97 11.96
CA PHE A 89 -14.46 -1.25 10.89
C PHE A 89 -15.13 -1.92 9.69
N LEU A 90 -15.94 -2.97 9.91
CA LEU A 90 -16.65 -3.66 8.84
C LEU A 90 -17.67 -2.75 8.12
N LEU A 91 -18.35 -1.86 8.86
CA LEU A 91 -19.23 -0.86 8.27
C LEU A 91 -18.47 0.11 7.38
N LEU A 92 -17.34 0.66 7.86
CA LEU A 92 -16.49 1.56 7.08
C LEU A 92 -15.95 0.86 5.82
N VAL A 93 -15.46 -0.37 5.94
CA VAL A 93 -15.02 -1.18 4.80
C VAL A 93 -16.15 -1.40 3.80
N GLY A 94 -17.36 -1.74 4.28
CA GLY A 94 -18.53 -1.90 3.43
C GLY A 94 -18.85 -0.63 2.64
N VAL A 95 -18.85 0.53 3.30
CA VAL A 95 -19.03 1.83 2.64
C VAL A 95 -17.92 2.08 1.61
N LEU A 96 -16.66 1.84 1.96
CA LEU A 96 -15.52 2.04 1.07
C LEU A 96 -15.61 1.15 -0.17
N VAL A 97 -15.98 -0.12 -0.02
CA VAL A 97 -16.17 -1.07 -1.13
C VAL A 97 -17.30 -0.60 -2.04
N VAL A 98 -18.41 -0.09 -1.49
CA VAL A 98 -19.51 0.47 -2.29
C VAL A 98 -19.05 1.70 -3.07
N ILE A 99 -18.31 2.61 -2.44
CA ILE A 99 -17.72 3.78 -3.09
C ILE A 99 -16.76 3.35 -4.21
N ALA A 100 -15.83 2.44 -3.92
CA ALA A 100 -14.87 1.93 -4.89
C ALA A 100 -15.57 1.28 -6.09
N ARG A 101 -16.59 0.43 -5.83
CA ARG A 101 -17.41 -0.17 -6.89
C ARG A 101 -18.12 0.91 -7.72
N TYR A 102 -18.70 1.91 -7.07
CA TYR A 102 -19.39 3.01 -7.75
C TYR A 102 -18.44 3.80 -8.64
N VAL A 103 -17.25 4.14 -8.14
CA VAL A 103 -16.19 4.84 -8.88
C VAL A 103 -15.71 4.00 -10.06
N ALA A 104 -15.40 2.72 -9.84
CA ALA A 104 -14.91 1.81 -10.87
C ALA A 104 -15.95 1.52 -11.97
N THR A 105 -17.25 1.59 -11.66
CA THR A 105 -18.32 1.37 -12.66
C THR A 105 -18.52 2.60 -13.56
N ARG A 106 -18.01 3.78 -13.19
CA ARG A 106 -18.16 5.01 -13.97
C ARG A 106 -16.98 5.19 -14.94
N ARG A 107 -17.20 4.84 -16.21
CA ARG A 107 -16.24 5.01 -17.33
C ARG A 107 -15.41 6.32 -17.31
N PRO A 108 -16.01 7.52 -17.18
CA PRO A 108 -15.22 8.75 -17.23
C PRO A 108 -14.26 8.91 -16.04
N ILE A 109 -14.58 8.34 -14.87
CA ILE A 109 -13.72 8.42 -13.69
C ILE A 109 -12.56 7.43 -13.82
N ALA A 110 -12.84 6.22 -14.33
CA ALA A 110 -11.82 5.23 -14.62
C ALA A 110 -10.79 5.75 -15.63
N GLU A 111 -11.23 6.38 -16.73
CA GLU A 111 -10.33 6.95 -17.75
C GLU A 111 -9.46 8.08 -17.19
N ILE A 112 -10.03 8.95 -16.34
CA ILE A 112 -9.25 10.01 -15.67
C ILE A 112 -8.24 9.38 -14.71
N LEU A 113 -8.65 8.36 -13.95
CA LEU A 113 -7.76 7.70 -13.01
C LEU A 113 -6.60 7.01 -13.73
N GLU A 114 -6.86 6.23 -14.79
CA GLU A 114 -5.81 5.60 -15.61
C GLU A 114 -4.86 6.64 -16.23
N ARG A 115 -5.43 7.77 -16.69
CA ARG A 115 -4.63 8.86 -17.26
C ARG A 115 -3.81 9.62 -16.22
N TRP A 116 -4.16 9.60 -14.94
CA TRP A 116 -3.32 10.21 -13.90
C TRP A 116 -2.43 9.20 -13.19
N GLU A 117 -2.78 7.92 -13.18
CA GLU A 117 -2.07 6.85 -12.49
C GLU A 117 -0.59 6.79 -12.90
N HIS A 118 -0.30 6.86 -14.21
CA HIS A 118 1.06 6.79 -14.72
C HIS A 118 1.98 7.94 -14.24
N ILE A 119 1.40 9.05 -13.77
CA ILE A 119 2.12 10.20 -13.20
C ILE A 119 2.06 10.17 -11.67
N LEU A 120 0.88 9.89 -11.11
CA LEU A 120 0.63 9.88 -9.68
C LEU A 120 1.41 8.78 -8.98
N PHE A 121 1.47 7.58 -9.58
CA PHE A 121 2.17 6.43 -9.02
C PHE A 121 3.68 6.68 -8.82
N PRO A 122 4.45 7.14 -9.83
CA PRO A 122 5.84 7.52 -9.63
C PRO A 122 6.02 8.61 -8.56
N ILE A 123 5.18 9.65 -8.57
CA ILE A 123 5.28 10.76 -7.62
C ILE A 123 5.06 10.29 -6.18
N VAL A 124 4.03 9.49 -5.95
CA VAL A 124 3.72 8.95 -4.63
C VAL A 124 4.84 8.02 -4.15
N LEU A 125 5.37 7.15 -5.02
CA LEU A 125 6.49 6.27 -4.67
C LEU A 125 7.78 7.03 -4.34
N ILE A 126 8.12 8.06 -5.12
CA ILE A 126 9.29 8.90 -4.85
C ILE A 126 9.11 9.66 -3.53
N GLY A 127 7.94 10.28 -3.33
CA GLY A 127 7.62 11.00 -2.11
C GLY A 127 7.66 10.10 -0.88
N LEU A 128 7.05 8.91 -0.95
CA LEU A 128 7.06 7.91 0.11
C LEU A 128 8.49 7.43 0.40
N GLY A 129 9.28 7.14 -0.65
CA GLY A 129 10.68 6.75 -0.50
C GLY A 129 11.50 7.80 0.23
N ILE A 130 11.37 9.07 -0.16
CA ILE A 130 12.03 10.20 0.50
C ILE A 130 11.58 10.32 1.96
N VAL A 131 10.29 10.23 2.24
CA VAL A 131 9.75 10.32 3.61
C VAL A 131 10.28 9.20 4.50
N ILE A 132 10.37 7.97 4.00
CA ILE A 132 10.91 6.84 4.75
C ILE A 132 12.42 7.00 4.97
N LEU A 133 13.16 7.46 3.96
CA LEU A 133 14.60 7.73 4.07
C LEU A 133 14.88 8.83 5.11
N ILE A 134 14.20 9.97 5.03
CA ILE A 134 14.39 11.08 5.97
C ILE A 134 13.90 10.69 7.37
N GLY A 135 12.71 10.10 7.46
CA GLY A 135 12.11 9.68 8.72
C GLY A 135 12.92 8.58 9.42
N GLY A 136 13.54 7.69 8.67
CA GLY A 136 14.42 6.65 9.21
C GLY A 136 15.83 7.16 9.57
N LEU A 137 16.37 8.14 8.85
CA LEU A 137 17.68 8.75 9.16
C LEU A 137 17.62 9.79 10.29
N ALA A 138 16.43 10.24 10.66
CA ALA A 138 16.21 11.28 11.67
C ALA A 138 16.06 10.75 13.11
N PHE A 139 16.26 9.45 13.33
CA PHE A 139 16.26 8.80 14.66
C PHE A 139 17.58 8.08 14.93
#